data_AF-A0A942IHF1-F1
#
_entry.id   AF-A0A942IHF1-F1
#
_cell.length_a   1.000
_cell.length_b   1.000
_cell.length_c   1.000
_cell.angle_alpha   90.00
_cell.angle_beta   90.00
_cell.angle_gamma   90.00
#
_symmetry.space_group_name_H-M   'P 1'
#
loop_
_entity.id
_entity.type
_entity.pdbx_description
1 polymer ?
#
loop_
_entity_poly.entity_id
_entity_poly.type
_entity_poly.pdbx_seq_one_letter_code
_entity_poly.pdbx_strand_id
1 'polypeptide(L)' 'MSTFPRSSLGADQYTLMSATSMAAPFVAGLAGLVWTAPWGTSNTAVRDRIQSTVDPIVTDQPIGGRINAARAVGAR' A
#
# COMPACT_ATOMS: atom_id res chain seq x y z
N MET A 1 -16.28 3.66 13.95
CA MET A 1 -16.52 4.98 14.57
C MET A 1 -15.37 5.88 14.15
N SER A 2 -15.64 6.91 13.33
CA SER A 2 -14.64 7.91 12.96
C SER A 2 -14.57 8.93 14.10
N THR A 3 -13.39 9.15 14.67
CA THR A 3 -13.17 10.10 15.77
C THR A 3 -13.04 11.55 15.29
N PHE A 4 -13.20 11.81 13.99
CA PHE A 4 -13.11 13.15 13.43
C PHE A 4 -14.48 13.83 13.43
N PRO A 5 -14.66 14.96 14.15
CA PRO A 5 -15.87 15.76 14.04
C PRO A 5 -15.98 16.28 12.61
N ARG A 6 -17.10 15.95 11.94
CA ARG A 6 -17.44 16.30 10.55
C ARG A 6 -17.43 17.80 10.21
N SER A 7 -17.17 18.68 11.18
CA SER A 7 -17.23 20.14 11.03
C SER A 7 -15.87 20.83 10.81
N SER A 8 -14.73 20.15 10.97
CA SER A 8 -13.41 20.79 10.78
C SER A 8 -12.80 20.58 9.39
N LEU A 9 -13.38 19.70 8.58
CA LEU A 9 -12.86 19.27 7.28
C LEU A 9 -13.93 19.40 6.18
N GLY A 10 -14.53 20.57 5.95
CA GLY A 10 -15.62 20.84 4.98
C GLY A 10 -15.55 20.15 3.59
N ALA A 11 -16.55 20.39 2.74
CA ALA A 11 -16.94 19.50 1.62
C ALA A 11 -15.84 18.95 0.67
N ASP A 12 -14.69 19.63 0.52
CA ASP A 12 -13.55 19.23 -0.32
C ASP A 12 -12.21 19.34 0.42
N GLN A 13 -12.08 18.73 1.60
CA GLN A 13 -10.88 18.93 2.43
C GLN A 13 -9.91 17.75 2.43
N TYR A 14 -8.72 18.04 1.89
CA TYR A 14 -7.52 17.27 2.09
C TYR A 14 -6.94 17.59 3.46
N THR A 15 -6.46 16.56 4.15
CA THR A 15 -5.74 16.72 5.41
C THR A 15 -4.61 15.71 5.51
N LEU A 16 -3.57 16.06 6.27
CA LEU A 16 -2.49 15.14 6.57
C LEU A 16 -2.90 14.23 7.73
N MET A 17 -2.71 12.93 7.55
CA MET A 17 -3.02 11.92 8.55
C MET A 17 -1.86 10.93 8.65
N SER A 18 -1.63 10.37 9.85
CA SER A 18 -0.59 9.38 10.09
C SER A 18 -1.15 8.20 10.89
N ALA A 19 -1.08 6.99 10.31
CA ALA A 19 -1.38 5.69 10.93
C ALA A 19 -1.21 4.56 9.89
N THR A 20 -1.28 3.31 10.35
CA THR A 20 -1.35 2.11 9.49
C THR A 20 -2.58 2.12 8.57
N SER A 21 -3.69 2.76 8.97
CA SER A 21 -4.87 2.96 8.12
C SER A 21 -4.58 3.77 6.86
N MET A 22 -3.57 4.66 6.88
CA MET A 22 -3.14 5.41 5.69
C MET A 22 -2.12 4.62 4.87
N ALA A 23 -1.37 3.69 5.48
CA ALA A 23 -0.48 2.79 4.74
C ALA A 23 -1.24 1.69 3.97
N ALA A 24 -2.31 1.15 4.57
CA ALA A 24 -3.15 0.11 3.96
C ALA A 24 -3.64 0.42 2.54
N PRO A 25 -4.20 1.61 2.22
CA PRO A 25 -4.66 1.92 0.87
C PRO A 25 -3.52 1.99 -0.16
N PHE A 26 -2.28 2.32 0.21
CA PHE A 26 -1.15 2.24 -0.72
C PHE A 26 -0.84 0.80 -1.13
N VAL A 27 -0.86 -0.13 -0.17
CA VAL A 27 -0.64 -1.56 -0.46
C VAL A 27 -1.82 -2.14 -1.27
N ALA A 28 -3.05 -1.75 -0.94
CA ALA A 28 -4.24 -2.19 -1.69
C ALA A 28 -4.23 -1.67 -3.14
N GLY A 29 -3.86 -0.40 -3.35
CA GLY A 29 -3.70 0.17 -4.69
C GLY A 29 -2.62 -0.55 -5.49
N LEU A 30 -1.48 -0.86 -4.87
CA LEU A 30 -0.44 -1.67 -5.51
C LEU A 30 -0.94 -3.07 -5.87
N ALA A 31 -1.68 -3.74 -4.98
CA ALA A 31 -2.25 -5.06 -5.28
C ALA A 31 -3.18 -5.02 -6.50
N GLY A 32 -3.99 -3.97 -6.64
CA GLY A 32 -4.80 -3.74 -7.84
C GLY A 32 -3.96 -3.63 -9.12
N LEU A 33 -2.85 -2.88 -9.07
CA LEU A 33 -1.93 -2.75 -10.23
C LEU A 33 -1.21 -4.06 -10.56
N VAL A 34 -0.78 -4.83 -9.56
CA VAL A 34 -0.14 -6.13 -9.79
C VAL A 34 -1.15 -7.13 -10.36
N TRP A 35 -2.43 -7.02 -9.98
CA TRP A 35 -3.48 -7.88 -10.50
C TRP A 35 -3.72 -7.74 -12.01
N THR A 36 -3.48 -6.54 -12.56
CA THR A 36 -3.62 -6.31 -14.02
C THR A 36 -2.35 -6.70 -14.80
N ALA A 37 -1.25 -7.00 -14.11
CA ALA A 37 -0.01 -7.48 -14.70
C ALA A 37 -0.02 -9.01 -14.86
N PRO A 38 0.96 -9.61 -15.60
CA PRO A 38 1.08 -11.06 -15.75
C PRO A 38 1.22 -11.86 -14.43
N TRP A 39 1.47 -11.16 -13.31
CA TRP A 39 1.63 -11.73 -11.97
C TRP A 39 0.29 -11.87 -11.20
N GLY A 40 -0.82 -11.36 -11.75
CA GLY A 40 -2.16 -11.33 -11.16
C GLY A 40 -2.96 -12.64 -11.20
N THR A 41 -2.31 -13.80 -11.09
CA THR A 41 -2.97 -15.10 -11.32
C THR A 41 -3.82 -15.59 -10.14
N SER A 42 -3.48 -15.19 -8.91
CA SER A 42 -4.22 -15.50 -7.69
C SER A 42 -3.92 -14.48 -6.59
N ASN A 43 -4.71 -14.48 -5.52
CA ASN A 43 -4.43 -13.65 -4.34
C ASN A 43 -3.05 -13.94 -3.72
N THR A 44 -2.64 -15.21 -3.68
CA THR A 44 -1.33 -15.64 -3.19
C THR A 44 -0.22 -15.14 -4.11
N ALA A 45 -0.36 -15.28 -5.43
CA ALA A 45 0.63 -14.80 -6.38
C ALA A 45 0.84 -13.27 -6.28
N VAL A 46 -0.24 -12.51 -6.12
CA VAL A 46 -0.15 -11.05 -5.94
C VAL A 46 0.53 -10.69 -4.63
N ARG A 47 0.15 -11.33 -3.53
CA ARG A 47 0.79 -11.10 -2.23
C ARG A 47 2.28 -11.43 -2.28
N ASP A 48 2.64 -12.58 -2.82
CA ASP A 48 4.01 -13.07 -2.86
C ASP A 48 4.86 -12.20 -3.81
N ARG A 49 4.28 -11.70 -4.91
CA ARG A 49 4.93 -10.72 -5.80
C ARG A 49 5.23 -9.40 -5.07
N ILE A 50 4.28 -8.88 -4.30
CA ILE A 50 4.48 -7.65 -3.53
C ILE A 50 5.58 -7.87 -2.48
N GLN A 51 5.51 -8.95 -1.72
CA GLN A 51 6.47 -9.25 -0.65
C GLN A 51 7.90 -9.48 -1.19
N SER A 52 8.04 -10.11 -2.35
CA SER A 52 9.36 -10.37 -2.96
C SER A 52 10.00 -9.17 -3.65
N THR A 53 9.26 -8.09 -3.88
CA THR A 53 9.73 -6.90 -4.62
C THR A 53 9.89 -5.66 -3.76
N VAL A 54 9.68 -5.77 -2.45
CA VAL A 54 9.90 -4.67 -1.50
C VAL A 54 11.35 -4.19 -1.52
N ASP A 55 11.53 -2.93 -1.14
CA ASP A 55 12.83 -2.41 -0.73
C ASP A 55 13.04 -2.77 0.76
N PRO A 56 14.13 -3.47 1.11
CA PRO A 56 14.42 -3.80 2.50
C PRO A 56 14.58 -2.53 3.35
N ILE A 57 14.03 -2.57 4.56
CA ILE A 57 14.25 -1.53 5.58
C ILE A 57 15.05 -2.18 6.70
N VAL A 58 16.17 -1.55 7.07
CA VAL A 58 16.96 -2.00 8.23
C VAL A 58 16.36 -1.38 9.48
N THR A 59 15.80 -2.21 10.35
CA THR A 59 15.11 -1.80 11.57
C THR A 59 15.03 -2.98 12.54
N ASP A 60 14.87 -2.70 13.83
CA ASP A 60 14.62 -3.68 14.87
C ASP A 60 13.12 -4.03 15.02
N GLN A 61 12.24 -3.33 14.29
CA GLN A 61 10.79 -3.53 14.35
C GLN A 61 10.30 -4.49 13.24
N PRO A 62 9.26 -5.30 13.49
CA PRO A 62 8.69 -6.23 12.51
C PRO A 62 7.76 -5.53 11.50
N ILE A 63 8.25 -4.49 10.82
CA ILE A 63 7.44 -3.66 9.90
C ILE A 63 7.48 -4.14 8.43
N GLY A 64 8.32 -5.14 8.12
CA GLY A 64 8.51 -5.61 6.75
C GLY A 64 9.32 -4.63 5.89
N GLY A 65 9.15 -4.72 4.56
CA GLY A 65 9.83 -3.84 3.60
C GLY A 65 8.91 -2.75 3.04
N ARG A 66 9.52 -1.71 2.45
CA ARG A 66 8.77 -0.65 1.74
C ARG A 66 8.31 -1.18 0.39
N ILE A 67 7.02 -1.01 0.07
CA ILE A 67 6.49 -1.42 -1.23
C ILE A 67 7.17 -0.66 -2.39
N ASN A 68 7.40 -1.35 -3.50
CA ASN A 68 7.99 -0.77 -4.71
C ASN A 68 7.12 -1.11 -5.93
N ALA A 69 6.33 -0.12 -6.37
CA ALA A 69 5.37 -0.33 -7.45
C ALA A 69 6.04 -0.70 -8.78
N ALA A 70 7.12 0.00 -9.14
CA ALA A 70 7.85 -0.24 -10.38
C ALA A 70 8.37 -1.68 -10.47
N ARG A 71 9.03 -2.17 -9.40
CA ARG A 71 9.53 -3.55 -9.34
C ARG A 71 8.39 -4.56 -9.33
N ALA A 72 7.33 -4.30 -8.58
CA ALA A 72 6.17 -5.19 -8.47
C ALA A 72 5.46 -5.39 -9.81
N VAL A 73 5.21 -4.32 -10.58
CA VAL A 73 4.53 -4.40 -11.89
C VAL A 73 5.47 -4.75 -13.06
N GLY A 74 6.79 -4.75 -12.83
CA GLY A 74 7.78 -5.06 -13.88
C GLY A 74 8.08 -3.89 -14.81
N ALA A 75 8.00 -2.65 -14.29
CA ALA A 75 8.49 -1.48 -14.99
C ALA A 75 10.01 -1.59 -15.19
N ARG A 76 10.47 -1.06 -16.33
CA ARG A 76 11.83 -1.19 -16.86
C ARG A 76 12.39 0.20 -17.15
#